data_AF-A0A970M5V9-F1
#
_entry.id   AF-A0A970M5V9-F1
#
_cell.length_a   1.000
_cell.length_b   1.000
_cell.length_c   1.000
_cell.angle_alpha   90.00
_cell.angle_beta   90.00
_cell.angle_gamma   90.00
#
_symmetry.space_group_name_H-M   'P 1'
#
loop_
_entity.id
_entity.type
_entity.pdbx_description
1 polymer ?
#
loop_
_entity_poly.entity_id
_entity_poly.type
_entity_poly.pdbx_seq_one_letter_code
_entity_poly.pdbx_strand_id
1 'polypeptide(L)'
;MVETPKGYKQTEVGLIPEDWQVFRLSDHFQIFAGGDVPKDSVSQVQSEEFPYPIYANAITNKGLYGFTNQKRSNPPCVSTWVCAT
;
A
#
# COMPACT_ATOMS: atom_id res chain seq x y z
N MET A 1 -0.57 40.18 -7.95
CA MET A 1 0.34 39.06 -7.63
C MET A 1 -0.07 38.59 -6.25
N VAL A 2 -0.44 37.31 -6.10
CA VAL A 2 -0.80 36.77 -4.78
C VAL A 2 0.50 36.46 -4.05
N GLU A 3 0.79 37.19 -2.97
CA GLU A 3 1.96 36.92 -2.16
C GLU A 3 1.82 35.56 -1.46
N THR A 4 2.93 34.84 -1.40
CA THR A 4 3.00 33.53 -0.74
C THR A 4 2.96 33.74 0.79
N PRO A 5 2.09 33.05 1.53
CA PRO A 5 2.07 33.13 2.99
C PRO A 5 3.43 32.78 3.60
N LYS A 6 3.81 33.49 4.66
CA LYS A 6 5.07 33.26 5.37
C LYS A 6 5.15 31.80 5.88
N GLY A 7 6.26 31.13 5.60
CA GLY A 7 6.48 29.72 5.97
C GLY A 7 5.90 28.71 4.98
N TYR A 8 5.46 29.16 3.80
CA TYR A 8 5.01 28.32 2.70
C TYR A 8 5.82 28.60 1.45
N LYS A 9 5.93 27.59 0.59
CA LYS A 9 6.53 27.69 -0.74
C LYS A 9 5.58 27.18 -1.81
N GLN A 10 5.60 27.83 -2.97
CA GLN A 10 4.87 27.37 -4.15
C GLN A 10 5.66 26.24 -4.82
N THR A 11 5.00 25.12 -5.10
CA THR A 11 5.56 23.98 -5.83
C THR A 11 4.62 23.54 -6.96
N GLU A 12 5.06 22.56 -7.75
CA GLU A 12 4.24 21.95 -8.82
C GLU A 12 2.95 21.30 -8.30
N VAL A 13 2.94 20.85 -7.03
CA VAL A 13 1.76 20.25 -6.38
C VAL A 13 0.92 21.25 -5.59
N GLY A 14 1.29 22.54 -5.64
CA GLY A 14 0.60 23.62 -4.95
C GLY A 14 1.43 24.26 -3.83
N LEU A 15 0.73 24.98 -2.96
CA LEU A 15 1.32 25.66 -1.81
C LEU A 15 1.51 24.68 -0.65
N ILE A 16 2.75 24.49 -0.20
CA ILE A 16 3.09 23.57 0.89
C ILE A 16 3.97 24.27 1.93
N PRO A 17 4.08 23.76 3.16
CA PRO A 17 5.02 24.28 4.15
C PRO A 17 6.46 24.30 3.62
N GLU A 18 7.22 25.31 4.02
CA GLU A 18 8.56 25.56 3.48
C GLU A 18 9.56 24.44 3.81
N ASP A 19 9.36 23.76 4.95
CA ASP A 19 10.15 22.62 5.43
C ASP A 19 9.81 21.28 4.74
N TRP A 20 8.67 21.18 4.05
CA TRP A 20 8.24 19.95 3.38
C TRP A 20 8.99 19.71 2.07
N GLN A 21 9.22 18.45 1.71
CA GLN A 21 9.87 18.08 0.45
C GLN A 21 8.90 17.27 -0.42
N VAL A 22 9.03 17.46 -1.74
CA VAL A 22 8.24 16.73 -2.74
C VAL A 22 9.13 15.68 -3.37
N PHE A 23 8.70 14.43 -3.32
CA PHE A 23 9.36 13.29 -3.95
C PHE A 23 8.35 12.50 -4.78
N ARG A 24 8.81 11.82 -5.84
CA ARG A 24 7.94 10.85 -6.51
C ARG A 24 8.03 9.55 -5.72
N LEU A 25 6.89 8.87 -5.56
CA LEU A 25 6.86 7.57 -4.88
C LEU A 25 7.80 6.57 -5.55
N SER A 26 7.93 6.63 -6.87
CA SER A 26 8.85 5.80 -7.66
C SER A 26 10.32 5.96 -7.31
N ASP A 27 10.71 7.09 -6.70
CA ASP A 27 12.11 7.38 -6.38
C ASP A 27 12.56 6.58 -5.15
N HIS A 28 11.60 6.16 -4.32
CA HIS A 28 11.85 5.49 -3.04
C HIS A 28 11.14 4.14 -2.88
N PHE A 29 10.13 3.85 -3.71
CA PHE A 29 9.29 2.67 -3.58
C PHE A 29 9.12 1.96 -4.92
N GLN A 30 9.13 0.62 -4.87
CA GLN A 30 8.64 -0.23 -5.95
C GLN A 30 7.14 -0.45 -5.76
N ILE A 31 6.34 0.04 -6.70
CA ILE A 31 4.89 -0.09 -6.67
C ILE A 31 4.45 -0.97 -7.83
N PHE A 32 3.69 -2.02 -7.53
CA PHE A 32 3.08 -2.90 -8.52
C PHE A 32 1.72 -3.38 -8.01
N ALA A 33 0.83 -3.74 -8.93
CA ALA A 33 -0.48 -4.29 -8.56
C ALA A 33 -0.30 -5.65 -7.87
N GLY A 34 -0.99 -5.87 -6.74
CA GLY A 34 -0.90 -7.09 -5.95
C GLY A 34 -1.32 -8.37 -6.67
N GLY A 35 -2.18 -8.24 -7.69
CA GLY A 35 -2.67 -9.35 -8.51
C GLY A 35 -3.75 -10.19 -7.83
N ASP A 36 -4.14 -11.27 -8.50
CA ASP A 36 -5.08 -12.25 -7.99
C ASP A 36 -4.38 -13.26 -7.09
N VAL A 37 -5.02 -13.60 -5.99
CA VAL A 37 -4.52 -14.65 -5.10
C VAL A 37 -4.93 -16.02 -5.67
N PRO A 38 -3.99 -16.96 -5.87
CA PRO A 38 -4.33 -18.33 -6.24
C PRO A 38 -5.21 -18.96 -5.14
N LYS A 39 -6.38 -19.49 -5.52
CA LYS A 39 -7.38 -20.03 -4.56
C LYS A 39 -6.79 -21.13 -3.67
N ASP A 40 -5.86 -21.91 -4.19
CA ASP A 40 -5.21 -23.03 -3.49
C ASP A 40 -4.11 -22.57 -2.51
N SER A 41 -3.86 -21.26 -2.41
CA SER A 41 -2.80 -20.68 -1.55
C SER A 41 -3.35 -19.69 -0.54
N VAL A 42 -4.61 -19.89 -0.12
CA VAL A 42 -5.30 -19.08 0.89
C VAL A 42 -5.85 -19.95 2.00
N SER A 43 -5.63 -19.52 3.24
CA SER A 43 -6.29 -20.04 4.43
C SER A 43 -7.07 -18.92 5.11
N GLN A 44 -8.21 -19.26 5.74
CA GLN A 44 -8.93 -18.32 6.61
C GLN A 44 -8.30 -18.21 8.01
N VAL A 45 -7.41 -19.14 8.36
CA VAL A 45 -6.74 -19.21 9.66
C VAL A 45 -5.23 -19.03 9.47
N GLN A 46 -4.63 -18.16 10.28
CA GLN A 46 -3.18 -17.96 10.29
C GLN A 46 -2.50 -19.21 10.86
N SER A 47 -1.48 -19.70 10.16
CA SER A 47 -0.67 -20.84 10.59
C SER A 47 0.79 -20.67 10.20
N GLU A 48 1.65 -21.61 10.61
CA GLU A 48 3.04 -21.65 10.13
C GLU A 48 3.12 -21.86 8.62
N GLU A 49 2.16 -22.61 8.05
CA GLU A 49 2.05 -22.82 6.61
C GLU A 49 1.55 -21.56 5.91
N PHE A 50 0.57 -20.84 6.46
CA PHE A 50 0.00 -19.61 5.89
C PHE A 50 0.19 -18.41 6.84
N PRO A 51 1.41 -17.83 6.90
CA PRO A 51 1.73 -16.81 7.89
C PRO A 51 1.38 -15.38 7.47
N TYR A 52 1.23 -15.09 6.16
CA TYR A 52 1.15 -13.72 5.65
C TYR A 52 -0.30 -13.27 5.43
N PRO A 53 -0.74 -12.16 6.06
CA PRO A 53 -2.12 -11.69 5.89
C PRO A 53 -2.34 -11.12 4.48
N ILE A 54 -3.53 -11.37 3.96
CA ILE A 54 -4.05 -10.80 2.73
C ILE A 54 -5.10 -9.75 3.09
N TYR A 55 -4.85 -8.51 2.70
CA TYR A 55 -5.83 -7.44 2.80
C TYR A 55 -6.46 -7.16 1.43
N ALA A 56 -7.78 -7.15 1.40
CA ALA A 56 -8.60 -6.79 0.26
C ALA A 56 -9.46 -5.56 0.58
N ASN A 57 -10.02 -4.94 -0.45
CA ASN A 57 -10.96 -3.84 -0.31
C ASN A 57 -12.31 -4.37 0.21
N ALA A 58 -12.38 -4.71 1.50
CA ALA A 58 -13.59 -5.12 2.19
C ALA A 58 -13.93 -4.16 3.33
N ILE A 59 -15.21 -3.79 3.43
CA ILE A 59 -15.74 -2.93 4.52
C ILE A 59 -15.79 -3.73 5.84
N THR A 60 -15.81 -5.05 5.74
CA THR A 60 -15.87 -5.99 6.87
C THR A 60 -14.47 -6.44 7.28
N ASN A 61 -14.34 -6.87 8.55
CA ASN A 61 -13.11 -7.44 9.12
C ASN A 61 -11.83 -6.58 8.94
N LYS A 62 -11.97 -5.25 8.85
CA LYS A 62 -10.85 -4.32 8.59
C LYS A 62 -10.05 -4.68 7.33
N GLY A 63 -10.72 -5.27 6.32
CA GLY A 63 -10.10 -5.66 5.06
C GLY A 63 -9.34 -6.98 5.08
N LEU A 64 -9.23 -7.69 6.21
CA LEU A 64 -8.54 -8.99 6.26
C LEU A 64 -9.37 -10.07 5.54
N TYR A 65 -8.83 -10.58 4.44
CA TYR A 65 -9.43 -11.62 3.60
C TYR A 65 -9.01 -13.03 3.99
N GLY A 66 -7.77 -13.21 4.45
CA GLY A 66 -7.19 -14.51 4.80
C GLY A 66 -5.68 -14.42 4.94
N PHE A 67 -5.02 -15.57 4.85
CA PHE A 67 -3.56 -15.71 4.96
C PHE A 67 -3.01 -16.54 3.82
N THR A 68 -1.81 -16.19 3.34
CA THR A 68 -1.10 -16.89 2.27
C THR A 68 0.31 -17.30 2.72
N ASN A 69 0.83 -18.30 2.03
CA ASN A 69 2.22 -18.76 2.13
C ASN A 69 3.09 -18.17 1.01
N GLN A 70 2.49 -17.49 0.04
CA GLN A 70 3.19 -16.89 -1.08
C GLN A 70 3.59 -15.44 -0.78
N LYS A 71 4.82 -15.08 -1.12
CA LYS A 71 5.31 -13.70 -1.08
C LYS A 71 5.49 -13.18 -2.50
N ARG A 72 4.91 -12.02 -2.78
CA ARG A 72 5.17 -11.29 -4.02
C ARG A 72 6.34 -10.32 -3.91
N SER A 73 6.67 -9.86 -2.71
CA SER A 73 7.80 -8.95 -2.45
C SER A 73 8.60 -9.33 -1.21
N ASN A 74 9.87 -8.92 -1.22
CA ASN A 74 10.74 -9.03 -0.05
C ASN A 74 10.40 -7.96 1.00
N PRO A 75 10.39 -8.29 2.30
CA PRO A 75 10.21 -7.31 3.37
C PRO A 75 11.32 -6.24 3.40
N PRO A 76 11.03 -5.01 3.88
CA PRO A 76 9.74 -4.53 4.38
C PRO A 76 8.81 -4.07 3.23
N CYS A 77 7.60 -4.62 3.16
CA CYS A 77 6.60 -4.24 2.16
C CYS A 77 5.19 -4.36 2.73
N VAL A 78 4.25 -3.55 2.20
CA VAL A 78 2.81 -3.69 2.45
C VAL A 78 2.20 -4.30 1.20
N SER A 79 1.60 -5.49 1.34
CA SER A 79 0.93 -6.19 0.23
C SER A 79 -0.58 -6.07 0.37
N THR A 80 -1.24 -5.62 -0.69
CA THR A 80 -2.70 -5.65 -0.84
C THR A 80 -3.01 -6.56 -2.03
N TRP A 81 -4.02 -7.41 -1.93
CA TRP A 81 -4.42 -8.29 -3.02
C TRP A 81 -5.86 -8.04 -3.42
N VAL A 82 -6.15 -8.21 -4.70
CA VAL A 82 -7.52 -8.14 -5.22
C VAL A 82 -8.01 -9.58 -5.33
N CYS A 83 -9.16 -9.87 -4.73
CA CYS A 83 -9.85 -11.13 -4.95
C CYS A 83 -11.02 -10.84 -5.89
N ALA A 84 -10.88 -11.20 -7.17
CA ALA A 84 -12.02 -11.24 -8.08
C ALA A 84 -12.85 -12.49 -7.77
N THR A 85 -14.08 -12.28 -7.29
CA THR A 85 -15.09 -13.33 -7.13
C THR A 85 -15.62 -13.79 -8.48
#